data_AF-A0A2D8G8E8-F1
#
_entry.id   AF-A0A2D8G8E8-F1
#
_cell.length_a   1.000
_cell.length_b   1.000
_cell.length_c   1.000
_cell.angle_alpha   90.00
_cell.angle_beta   90.00
_cell.angle_gamma   90.00
#
_symmetry.space_group_name_H-M   'P 1'
#
loop_
_entity.id
_entity.type
_entity.pdbx_description
1 polymer ?
#
loop_
_entity_poly.entity_id
_entity_poly.type
_entity_poly.pdbx_seq_one_letter_code
_entity_poly.pdbx_strand_id
1 'polypeptide(L)'
;MAKTGLDGHWRGPTIVARALRDAGFEVIMIGMANTDDIVTSAVDEDVDLVGLNVGGHIDVAIRAIESVQRARPELPIFAGGTITPRAAKQLEALGVDVYPPGSQLTDIVDAAERLTGTK
;
A
#
# COMPACT_ATOMS: atom_id res chain seq x y z
N MET A 1 -4.12 -1.27 -4.97
CA MET A 1 -3.75 -2.17 -3.85
C MET A 1 -2.97 -3.36 -4.37
N ALA A 2 -1.75 -3.58 -3.87
CA ALA A 2 -0.86 -4.66 -4.30
C ALA A 2 -0.30 -5.45 -3.12
N LYS A 3 -0.11 -6.76 -3.28
CA LYS A 3 0.53 -7.62 -2.27
C LYS A 3 1.94 -7.99 -2.73
N THR A 4 2.94 -7.63 -1.93
CA THR A 4 4.36 -7.82 -2.28
C THR A 4 4.91 -9.20 -1.89
N GLY A 5 4.14 -10.01 -1.16
CA GLY A 5 4.52 -11.34 -0.70
C GLY A 5 3.72 -12.46 -1.38
N LEU A 6 4.39 -13.60 -1.60
CA LEU A 6 3.80 -14.83 -2.14
C LEU A 6 3.26 -15.73 -1.03
N ASP A 7 2.48 -15.16 -0.11
CA ASP A 7 1.87 -15.89 1.01
C ASP A 7 0.34 -15.91 0.90
N GLY A 8 -0.31 -16.98 1.39
CA GLY A 8 -1.76 -17.18 1.28
C GLY A 8 -2.63 -16.23 2.13
N HIS A 9 -2.04 -15.24 2.82
CA HIS A 9 -2.78 -14.37 3.74
C HIS A 9 -3.40 -13.18 3.01
N TRP A 10 -4.69 -13.32 2.67
CA TRP A 10 -5.48 -12.32 1.97
C TRP A 10 -6.45 -11.54 2.86
N ARG A 11 -6.66 -11.98 4.10
CA ARG A 11 -7.65 -11.39 5.02
C ARG A 11 -7.44 -9.89 5.21
N GLY A 12 -6.21 -9.46 5.53
CA GLY A 12 -5.86 -8.06 5.72
C GLY A 12 -6.19 -7.18 4.51
N PRO A 13 -5.57 -7.43 3.34
CA PRO A 13 -5.78 -6.58 2.17
C PRO A 13 -7.23 -6.60 1.66
N THR A 14 -7.96 -7.72 1.79
CA THR A 14 -9.38 -7.78 1.42
C THR A 14 -10.24 -6.91 2.32
N ILE A 15 -10.00 -6.90 3.64
CA ILE A 15 -10.78 -6.07 4.57
C ILE A 15 -10.44 -4.58 4.38
N VAL A 16 -9.16 -4.23 4.18
CA VAL A 16 -8.75 -2.86 3.90
C VAL A 16 -9.35 -2.35 2.59
N ALA A 17 -9.29 -3.15 1.51
CA ALA A 17 -9.91 -2.79 0.23
C ALA A 17 -11.41 -2.56 0.36
N ARG A 18 -12.11 -3.36 1.18
CA ARG A 18 -13.52 -3.13 1.47
C ARG A 18 -13.74 -1.82 2.22
N ALA A 19 -12.97 -1.54 3.26
CA ALA A 19 -13.11 -0.30 4.04
C ALA A 19 -12.90 0.95 3.18
N LEU A 20 -11.91 0.93 2.29
CA LEU A 20 -11.67 2.02 1.32
C LEU A 20 -12.85 2.19 0.34
N ARG A 21 -13.41 1.09 -0.18
CA ARG A 21 -14.60 1.13 -1.04
C ARG A 21 -15.83 1.67 -0.31
N ASP A 22 -16.03 1.25 0.93
CA ASP A 22 -17.13 1.74 1.77
C ASP A 22 -16.98 3.25 2.06
N ALA A 23 -15.75 3.78 2.03
CA ALA A 23 -15.44 5.21 2.12
C ALA A 23 -15.49 5.96 0.77
N GLY A 24 -15.86 5.29 -0.33
CA GLY A 24 -16.04 5.91 -1.65
C GLY A 24 -14.83 5.84 -2.58
N PHE A 25 -13.73 5.19 -2.18
CA PHE A 25 -12.59 4.97 -3.08
C PHE A 25 -12.89 3.87 -4.09
N GLU A 26 -12.54 4.09 -5.36
CA GLU A 26 -12.36 2.99 -6.30
C GLU A 26 -11.07 2.24 -5.97
N VAL A 27 -11.14 0.91 -5.85
CA VAL A 27 -9.99 0.10 -5.42
C VAL A 27 -9.70 -0.99 -6.44
N ILE A 28 -8.59 -0.80 -7.15
CA ILE A 28 -7.98 -1.80 -8.04
C ILE A 28 -7.09 -2.74 -7.21
N MET A 29 -7.41 -4.03 -7.25
CA MET A 29 -6.67 -5.08 -6.54
C MET A 29 -5.90 -5.91 -7.58
N ILE A 30 -4.60 -5.69 -7.69
CA ILE A 30 -3.76 -6.40 -8.69
C ILE A 30 -3.22 -7.75 -8.19
N GLY A 31 -3.54 -8.11 -6.94
CA GLY A 31 -3.14 -9.39 -6.36
C GLY A 31 -1.67 -9.43 -5.93
N MET A 32 -1.05 -10.60 -6.08
CA MET A 32 0.38 -10.81 -5.82
C MET A 32 1.13 -10.23 -7.01
N ALA A 33 1.92 -9.19 -6.74
CA ALA A 33 2.53 -8.39 -7.78
C ALA A 33 4.02 -8.22 -7.48
N ASN A 34 4.84 -8.34 -8.51
CA ASN A 34 6.25 -7.95 -8.43
C ASN A 34 6.38 -6.42 -8.57
N THR A 35 7.59 -5.89 -8.44
CA THR A 35 7.85 -4.44 -8.53
C THR A 35 7.40 -3.84 -9.86
N ASP A 36 7.64 -4.51 -10.97
CA ASP A 36 7.30 -4.01 -12.31
C ASP A 36 5.79 -4.01 -12.53
N ASP A 37 5.08 -5.04 -12.04
CA ASP A 37 3.61 -5.10 -12.08
C ASP A 37 2.99 -3.92 -11.31
N ILE A 38 3.53 -3.60 -10.13
CA ILE A 38 3.06 -2.49 -9.29
C ILE A 38 3.27 -1.15 -9.98
N VAL A 39 4.46 -0.93 -10.54
CA VAL A 39 4.80 0.33 -11.23
C VAL A 39 3.94 0.50 -12.47
N THR A 40 3.84 -0.54 -13.29
CA THR A 40 3.03 -0.53 -14.52
C THR A 40 1.58 -0.24 -14.19
N SER A 41 0.99 -0.94 -13.21
CA SER A 41 -0.39 -0.71 -12.80
C SER A 41 -0.60 0.71 -12.23
N ALA A 42 0.35 1.23 -11.45
CA ALA A 42 0.24 2.57 -10.88
C ALA A 42 0.27 3.66 -11.96
N VAL A 43 1.03 3.45 -13.03
CA VAL A 43 1.14 4.39 -14.15
C VAL A 43 -0.04 4.25 -15.11
N ASP A 44 -0.34 3.04 -15.55
CA ASP A 44 -1.35 2.76 -16.58
C ASP A 44 -2.77 3.05 -16.10
N GLU A 45 -3.06 2.77 -14.83
CA GLU A 45 -4.36 3.04 -14.21
C GLU A 45 -4.47 4.47 -13.63
N ASP A 46 -3.40 5.28 -13.76
CA ASP A 46 -3.31 6.66 -13.27
C ASP A 46 -3.87 6.85 -11.84
N VAL A 47 -3.43 6.00 -10.92
CA VAL A 47 -3.99 5.98 -9.55
C VAL A 47 -3.55 7.18 -8.72
N ASP A 48 -4.40 7.60 -7.79
CA ASP A 48 -4.10 8.67 -6.82
C ASP A 48 -3.33 8.18 -5.58
N LEU A 49 -3.35 6.87 -5.31
CA LEU A 49 -2.77 6.27 -4.11
C LEU A 49 -2.40 4.81 -4.33
N VAL A 50 -1.21 4.42 -3.87
CA VAL A 50 -0.78 3.02 -3.84
C VAL A 50 -0.83 2.47 -2.41
N GLY A 51 -1.68 1.48 -2.17
CA GLY A 51 -1.64 0.69 -0.94
C GLY A 51 -0.88 -0.62 -1.13
N LEU A 52 0.15 -0.85 -0.31
CA LEU A 52 0.96 -2.08 -0.31
C LEU A 52 0.61 -2.99 0.87
N ASN A 53 0.35 -4.26 0.61
CA ASN A 53 0.31 -5.30 1.63
C ASN A 53 1.62 -6.08 1.66
N VAL A 54 2.42 -5.84 2.71
CA VAL A 54 3.69 -6.50 2.98
C VAL A 54 3.44 -7.86 3.64
N GLY A 55 3.82 -8.93 2.95
CA GLY A 55 3.61 -10.32 3.36
C GLY A 55 4.90 -11.10 3.66
N GLY A 56 5.97 -10.43 4.08
CA GLY A 56 7.26 -11.07 4.32
C GLY A 56 8.44 -10.13 4.09
N HIS A 57 9.19 -10.36 3.01
CA HIS A 57 10.45 -9.66 2.73
C HIS A 57 10.23 -8.16 2.46
N ILE A 58 10.63 -7.35 3.43
CA ILE A 58 10.52 -5.89 3.37
C ILE A 58 11.28 -5.28 2.19
N ASP A 59 12.38 -5.92 1.76
CA ASP A 59 13.20 -5.44 0.64
C ASP A 59 12.40 -5.35 -0.67
N VAL A 60 11.40 -6.21 -0.87
CA VAL A 60 10.52 -6.17 -2.04
C VAL A 60 9.61 -4.94 -1.98
N ALA A 61 9.08 -4.63 -0.79
CA ALA A 61 8.24 -3.45 -0.60
C ALA A 61 9.06 -2.16 -0.78
N ILE A 62 10.27 -2.09 -0.21
CA ILE A 62 11.17 -0.94 -0.39
C ILE A 62 11.48 -0.71 -1.87
N ARG A 63 11.87 -1.76 -2.60
CA ARG A 63 12.11 -1.65 -4.05
C ARG A 63 10.88 -1.20 -4.82
N ALA A 64 9.69 -1.68 -4.45
CA ALA A 64 8.44 -1.24 -5.07
C ALA A 64 8.17 0.24 -4.82
N ILE A 65 8.35 0.72 -3.58
CA ILE A 65 8.19 2.13 -3.20
C ILE A 65 9.15 3.02 -4.02
N GLU A 66 10.44 2.68 -4.02
CA GLU A 66 11.46 3.46 -4.74
C GLU A 66 11.19 3.51 -6.25
N SER A 67 10.77 2.38 -6.85
CA SER A 67 10.46 2.33 -8.28
C SER A 67 9.19 3.08 -8.64
N VAL A 68 8.14 3.01 -7.81
CA VAL A 68 6.92 3.80 -7.99
C VAL A 68 7.25 5.28 -7.88
N GLN A 69 7.97 5.71 -6.84
CA GLN A 69 8.38 7.10 -6.66
C GLN A 69 9.30 7.59 -7.79
N ARG A 70 10.14 6.73 -8.40
CA ARG A 70 10.92 7.11 -9.57
C ARG A 70 10.04 7.38 -10.81
N ALA A 71 8.98 6.61 -10.99
CA ALA A 71 8.04 6.78 -12.10
C ALA A 71 7.01 7.91 -11.85
N ARG A 72 6.58 8.07 -10.59
CA ARG A 72 5.56 9.01 -10.11
C ARG A 72 6.00 9.62 -8.76
N PRO A 73 6.83 10.67 -8.76
CA PRO A 73 7.45 11.21 -7.53
C PRO A 73 6.49 11.65 -6.44
N GLU A 74 5.34 12.19 -6.81
CA GLU A 74 4.34 12.73 -5.87
C GLU A 74 3.24 11.73 -5.54
N LEU A 75 3.30 10.49 -6.05
CA LEU A 75 2.26 9.49 -5.82
C LEU A 75 2.37 8.93 -4.39
N PRO A 76 1.40 9.22 -3.50
CA PRO A 76 1.46 8.72 -2.13
C PRO A 76 1.38 7.20 -2.07
N ILE A 77 2.00 6.65 -1.03
CA ILE A 77 2.01 5.22 -0.75
C ILE A 77 1.75 5.00 0.74
N PHE A 78 0.86 4.07 1.08
CA PHE A 78 0.78 3.50 2.42
C PHE A 78 1.11 2.00 2.39
N ALA A 79 1.57 1.48 3.52
CA ALA A 79 1.90 0.06 3.68
C ALA A 79 1.18 -0.55 4.88
N GLY A 80 0.70 -1.77 4.72
CA GLY A 80 0.17 -2.59 5.81
C GLY A 80 0.58 -4.05 5.67
N GLY A 81 0.03 -4.91 6.51
CA GLY A 81 0.34 -6.35 6.53
C GLY A 81 1.27 -6.73 7.68
N THR A 82 2.02 -7.83 7.54
CA THR A 82 2.85 -8.36 8.62
C THR A 82 4.19 -7.61 8.66
N ILE A 83 4.20 -6.47 9.34
CA ILE A 83 5.35 -5.55 9.40
C ILE A 83 5.92 -5.56 10.82
N THR A 84 7.23 -5.85 10.93
CA THR A 84 7.94 -5.77 12.22
C THR A 84 8.23 -4.31 12.59
N PRO A 85 8.45 -3.97 13.88
CA PRO A 85 8.79 -2.59 14.28
C PRO A 85 10.02 -2.03 13.58
N ARG A 86 11.00 -2.88 13.24
CA ARG A 86 12.18 -2.47 12.46
C ARG A 86 11.80 -2.14 11.02
N ALA A 87 11.00 -2.99 10.38
CA ALA A 87 10.53 -2.77 9.01
C ALA A 87 9.64 -1.52 8.92
N ALA A 88 8.77 -1.29 9.91
CA ALA A 88 7.96 -0.07 9.97
C ALA A 88 8.82 1.19 9.94
N LYS A 89 9.85 1.28 10.80
CA LYS A 89 10.80 2.40 10.79
C LYS A 89 11.50 2.61 9.45
N GLN A 90 11.80 1.53 8.73
CA GLN A 90 12.43 1.64 7.40
C GLN A 90 11.46 2.21 6.36
N LEU A 91 10.18 1.82 6.40
CA LEU A 91 9.15 2.36 5.51
C LEU A 91 8.79 3.81 5.86
N GLU A 92 8.66 4.12 7.15
CA GLU A 92 8.41 5.47 7.64
C GLU A 92 9.53 6.44 7.22
N ALA A 93 10.79 5.97 7.21
CA ALA A 93 11.93 6.76 6.72
C ALA A 93 11.85 7.08 5.21
N LEU A 94 11.01 6.35 4.44
CA LEU A 94 10.71 6.62 3.03
C LEU A 94 9.45 7.49 2.85
N GLY A 95 8.87 8.01 3.94
CA GLY A 95 7.66 8.81 3.91
C GLY A 95 6.38 7.99 3.72
N VAL A 96 6.43 6.68 3.99
CA VAL A 96 5.27 5.77 3.86
C VAL A 96 4.58 5.61 5.20
N ASP A 97 3.26 5.82 5.22
CA ASP A 97 2.44 5.55 6.40
C ASP A 97 2.27 4.05 6.60
N VAL A 98 2.50 3.56 7.83
CA VAL A 98 2.59 2.12 8.13
C VAL A 98 1.47 1.66 9.07
N TYR A 99 0.77 0.62 8.66
CA TYR A 99 -0.38 0.04 9.37
C TYR A 99 -0.14 -1.46 9.65
N PRO A 100 0.57 -1.80 10.74
CA PRO A 100 0.83 -3.18 11.13
C PRO A 100 -0.46 -3.90 11.59
N PRO A 101 -0.41 -5.22 11.87
CA PRO A 101 -1.59 -5.96 12.31
C PRO A 101 -2.17 -5.36 13.60
N GLY A 102 -3.48 -5.15 13.62
CA GLY A 102 -4.18 -4.51 14.74
C GLY A 102 -4.47 -3.02 14.54
N SER A 103 -3.93 -2.39 13.50
CA SER A 103 -4.32 -1.02 13.10
C SER A 103 -5.82 -0.93 12.82
N GLN A 104 -6.43 0.21 13.16
CA GLN A 104 -7.86 0.40 12.90
C GLN A 104 -8.09 0.71 11.42
N LEU A 105 -9.20 0.23 10.88
CA LEU A 105 -9.58 0.52 9.49
C LEU A 105 -9.86 2.00 9.27
N THR A 106 -10.39 2.68 10.29
CA THR A 106 -10.62 4.13 10.27
C THR A 106 -9.32 4.89 10.06
N ASP A 107 -8.24 4.50 10.72
CA ASP A 107 -6.94 5.17 10.60
C ASP A 107 -6.35 5.04 9.19
N ILE A 108 -6.62 3.92 8.51
CA ILE A 108 -6.19 3.67 7.12
C ILE A 108 -7.04 4.50 6.15
N VAL A 109 -8.36 4.59 6.38
CA VAL A 109 -9.28 5.39 5.56
C VAL A 109 -8.96 6.87 5.70
N ASP A 110 -8.79 7.38 6.92
CA ASP A 110 -8.41 8.77 7.19
C ASP A 110 -7.08 9.14 6.54
N ALA A 111 -6.14 8.20 6.49
CA ALA A 111 -4.88 8.40 5.80
C ALA A 111 -5.04 8.41 4.28
N ALA A 112 -5.85 7.52 3.71
CA ALA A 112 -6.15 7.55 2.29
C ALA A 112 -6.75 8.91 1.89
N GLU A 113 -7.75 9.40 2.62
CA GLU A 113 -8.36 10.73 2.40
C GLU A 113 -7.33 11.87 2.49
N ARG A 114 -6.49 11.86 3.53
CA ARG A 114 -5.43 12.86 3.70
C ARG A 114 -4.41 12.82 2.57
N LEU A 115 -3.99 11.64 2.15
CA LEU A 115 -2.96 11.45 1.13
C LEU A 115 -3.46 11.83 -0.27
N THR A 116 -4.74 11.60 -0.58
CA THR A 116 -5.34 11.98 -1.86
C THR A 116 -5.93 13.39 -1.87
N GLY A 117 -5.93 14.09 -0.73
CA GLY A 117 -6.58 15.41 -0.61
C GLY A 117 -8.10 15.35 -0.72
N THR A 118 -8.70 14.17 -0.51
CA THR A 118 -10.14 13.97 -0.52
C THR A 118 -10.69 14.31 0.87
N LYS A 119 -10.80 15.60 1.18
CA LYS A 119 -11.54 16.13 2.34
C LYS A 119 -12.02 17.56 2.10
#